data_AF-F7JMA1-F1
#
_entry.id   AF-F7JMA1-F1
#
_cell.length_a   1.000
_cell.length_b   1.000
_cell.length_c   1.000
_cell.angle_alpha   90.00
_cell.angle_beta   90.00
_cell.angle_gamma   90.00
#
_symmetry.space_group_name_H-M   'P 1'
#
loop_
_entity.id
_entity.type
_entity.pdbx_description
1 polymer ?
#
loop_
_entity_poly.entity_id
_entity_poly.type
_entity_poly.pdbx_seq_one_letter_code
_entity_poly.pdbx_strand_id
1 'polypeptide(L)'
;MEDRRIKKTKRALKNTLIEMMTELPFEQISITALCDRAEISRITFYSHYNDKYALVDDIFQDMIRKGNELYQKHQAENNPEHDLVQNYRNVLYAIVELYYTEYAFFSQTIPGKSPYLAFSFYNYVLKTVESYTTKEGIKQKLKLKYSPKKTAGFLCYGLVGFINESHAETDSVSEIMEEASGLLTDLLTSDVLLER
;
A
#
# COMPACT_ATOMS: atom_id res chain seq x y z
N MET A 1 -2.52 13.16 28.96
CA MET A 1 -3.97 12.92 28.73
C MET A 1 -4.42 13.40 27.35
N GLU A 2 -3.94 14.55 26.88
CA GLU A 2 -4.25 15.14 25.57
C GLU A 2 -3.96 14.21 24.37
N ASP A 3 -2.83 13.50 24.39
CA ASP A 3 -2.45 12.53 23.34
C ASP A 3 -3.50 11.40 23.14
N ARG A 4 -4.12 10.91 24.23
CA ARG A 4 -5.19 9.89 24.10
C ARG A 4 -6.45 10.44 23.46
N ARG A 5 -6.80 11.71 23.74
CA ARG A 5 -7.98 12.37 23.16
C ARG A 5 -7.75 12.62 21.67
N ILE A 6 -6.57 13.13 21.29
CA ILE A 6 -6.18 13.35 19.89
C ILE A 6 -6.24 12.03 19.11
N LYS A 7 -5.63 10.95 19.64
CA LYS A 7 -5.67 9.63 18.99
C LYS A 7 -7.08 9.11 18.79
N LYS A 8 -7.96 9.26 19.79
CA LYS A 8 -9.36 8.85 19.70
C LYS A 8 -10.11 9.64 18.62
N THR A 9 -9.94 10.95 18.58
CA THR A 9 -10.56 11.84 17.59
C THR A 9 -10.08 11.52 16.18
N LYS A 10 -8.77 11.42 15.96
CA LYS A 10 -8.21 11.04 14.65
C LYS A 10 -8.73 9.69 14.19
N ARG A 11 -8.75 8.68 15.07
CA ARG A 11 -9.27 7.35 14.73
C ARG A 11 -10.74 7.39 14.33
N ALA A 12 -11.57 8.14 15.06
CA ALA A 12 -12.98 8.29 14.72
C ALA A 12 -13.16 8.94 13.33
N LEU A 13 -12.41 10.01 13.02
CA LEU A 13 -12.43 10.65 11.70
C LEU A 13 -11.98 9.71 10.59
N LYS A 14 -10.88 8.96 10.79
CA LYS A 14 -10.35 8.00 9.81
C LYS A 14 -11.36 6.90 9.52
N ASN A 15 -11.90 6.26 10.57
CA ASN A 15 -12.89 5.19 10.43
C ASN A 15 -14.16 5.67 9.73
N THR A 16 -14.69 6.83 10.16
CA THR A 16 -15.90 7.40 9.54
C THR A 16 -15.68 7.70 8.07
N LEU A 17 -14.51 8.24 7.70
CA LEU A 17 -14.21 8.51 6.30
C LEU A 17 -14.14 7.22 5.48
N ILE A 18 -13.48 6.17 5.99
CA ILE A 18 -13.41 4.86 5.32
C ILE A 18 -14.81 4.29 5.11
N GLU A 19 -15.65 4.31 6.14
CA GLU A 19 -17.05 3.87 6.06
C GLU A 19 -17.82 4.67 5.00
N MET A 20 -17.75 6.01 5.02
CA MET A 20 -18.42 6.86 4.04
C MET A 20 -17.96 6.60 2.60
N MET A 21 -16.67 6.29 2.38
CA MET A 21 -16.18 5.96 1.03
C MET A 21 -16.75 4.65 0.49
N THR A 22 -17.32 3.79 1.32
CA THR A 22 -18.06 2.61 0.86
C THR A 22 -19.46 2.94 0.34
N GLU A 23 -20.01 4.10 0.72
CA GLU A 23 -21.36 4.55 0.38
C GLU A 23 -21.39 5.56 -0.77
N LEU A 24 -20.39 6.45 -0.85
CA LEU A 24 -20.32 7.50 -1.87
C LEU A 24 -18.86 7.79 -2.31
N PRO A 25 -18.65 8.31 -3.54
CA PRO A 25 -17.32 8.68 -4.01
C PRO A 25 -16.63 9.67 -3.07
N PHE A 26 -15.34 9.48 -2.84
CA PHE A 26 -14.53 10.29 -1.93
C PHE A 26 -14.67 11.80 -2.22
N GLU A 27 -14.72 12.17 -3.49
CA GLU A 27 -14.84 13.55 -3.97
C GLU A 27 -16.15 14.22 -3.52
N GLN A 28 -17.22 13.44 -3.31
CA GLN A 28 -18.53 13.93 -2.88
C GLN A 28 -18.68 14.05 -1.36
N ILE A 29 -17.79 13.43 -0.58
CA ILE A 29 -17.82 13.52 0.88
C ILE A 29 -17.48 14.94 1.32
N SER A 30 -18.41 15.62 2.01
CA SER A 30 -18.16 16.95 2.58
C SER A 30 -17.61 16.85 4.00
N ILE A 31 -16.78 17.83 4.40
CA ILE A 31 -16.27 17.91 5.79
C ILE A 31 -17.42 18.00 6.78
N THR A 32 -18.50 18.71 6.44
CA THR A 32 -19.70 18.82 7.29
C THR A 32 -20.33 17.45 7.53
N ALA A 33 -20.66 16.71 6.47
CA ALA A 33 -21.27 15.38 6.59
C ALA A 33 -20.36 14.39 7.34
N LEU A 34 -19.05 14.46 7.11
CA LEU A 34 -18.05 13.67 7.84
C LEU A 34 -18.04 14.00 9.33
N CYS A 35 -18.01 15.29 9.68
CA CYS A 35 -18.02 15.76 11.07
C CYS A 35 -19.30 15.34 11.81
N ASP A 36 -20.45 15.49 11.15
CA ASP A 36 -21.75 15.13 11.70
C ASP A 36 -21.83 13.62 12.00
N ARG A 37 -21.38 12.78 11.04
CA ARG A 37 -21.38 11.32 11.21
C ARG A 37 -20.35 10.84 12.23
N ALA A 38 -19.20 11.51 12.32
CA ALA A 38 -18.15 11.16 13.28
C ALA A 38 -18.42 11.70 14.70
N GLU A 39 -19.51 12.45 14.91
CA GLU A 39 -19.83 13.17 16.14
C GLU A 39 -18.68 14.10 16.61
N ILE A 40 -18.05 14.80 15.66
CA ILE A 40 -16.90 15.67 15.90
C ILE A 40 -17.18 17.06 15.34
N SER A 41 -16.95 18.11 16.12
CA SER A 41 -17.15 19.48 15.64
C SER A 41 -16.20 19.82 14.49
N ARG A 42 -16.64 20.66 13.55
CA ARG A 42 -15.79 21.16 12.46
C ARG A 42 -14.54 21.88 12.98
N ILE A 43 -14.66 22.61 14.10
CA ILE A 43 -13.51 23.25 14.75
C ILE A 43 -12.47 22.20 15.18
N THR A 44 -12.93 21.09 15.74
CA THR A 44 -12.06 19.97 16.13
C THR A 44 -11.46 19.26 14.91
N PHE A 45 -12.21 19.06 13.83
CA PHE A 45 -11.67 18.56 12.57
C PHE A 45 -10.51 19.44 12.08
N TYR A 46 -10.74 20.75 11.97
CA TYR A 46 -9.73 21.70 11.49
C TYR A 46 -8.55 21.88 12.44
N SER A 47 -8.66 21.48 13.71
CA SER A 47 -7.52 21.41 14.63
C SER A 47 -6.55 20.26 14.31
N HIS A 48 -6.96 19.30 13.46
CA HIS A 48 -6.17 18.13 13.09
C HIS A 48 -5.85 18.06 11.60
N TYR A 49 -6.76 18.52 10.74
CA TYR A 49 -6.66 18.37 9.29
C TYR A 49 -7.13 19.65 8.59
N ASN A 50 -6.36 20.11 7.59
CA ASN A 50 -6.72 21.28 6.80
C ASN A 50 -7.94 21.00 5.90
N ASP A 51 -8.06 19.77 5.40
CA ASP A 51 -9.15 19.30 4.55
C ASP A 51 -9.27 17.76 4.62
N LYS A 52 -10.19 17.18 3.83
CA LYS A 52 -10.37 15.73 3.74
C LYS A 52 -9.20 15.00 3.06
N TYR A 53 -8.41 15.68 2.23
CA TYR A 53 -7.26 15.08 1.56
C TYR A 53 -6.13 14.85 2.56
N ALA A 54 -5.88 15.82 3.45
CA ALA A 54 -4.95 15.66 4.57
C ALA A 54 -5.33 14.50 5.51
N LEU A 55 -6.64 14.29 5.73
CA LEU A 55 -7.13 13.14 6.48
C LEU A 55 -6.85 11.81 5.75
N VAL A 56 -7.13 11.74 4.45
CA VAL A 56 -6.81 10.55 3.63
C VAL A 56 -5.31 10.26 3.61
N ASP A 57 -4.46 11.29 3.51
CA ASP A 57 -3.02 11.11 3.54
C ASP A 57 -2.58 10.50 4.89
N ASP A 58 -3.18 10.93 5.99
CA ASP A 58 -2.93 10.33 7.31
C ASP A 58 -3.44 8.86 7.38
N ILE A 59 -4.49 8.50 6.64
CA ILE A 59 -4.89 7.08 6.49
C ILE A 59 -3.83 6.31 5.70
N PHE A 60 -3.36 6.83 4.57
CA PHE A 60 -2.29 6.19 3.80
C PHE A 60 -1.01 6.01 4.62
N GLN A 61 -0.63 6.98 5.46
CA GLN A 61 0.53 6.83 6.35
C GLN A 61 0.34 5.69 7.37
N ASP A 62 -0.88 5.48 7.87
CA ASP A 62 -1.17 4.32 8.72
C ASP A 62 -1.04 3.01 7.93
N MET A 63 -1.52 2.97 6.68
CA MET A 63 -1.40 1.80 5.81
C MET A 63 0.05 1.46 5.48
N ILE A 64 0.89 2.46 5.16
CA ILE A 64 2.33 2.26 4.92
C ILE A 64 3.00 1.68 6.16
N ARG A 65 2.65 2.18 7.35
CA ARG A 65 3.19 1.66 8.61
C ARG A 65 2.82 0.20 8.81
N LYS A 66 1.54 -0.16 8.64
CA LYS A 66 1.05 -1.55 8.72
C LYS A 66 1.75 -2.45 7.70
N GLY A 67 1.88 -2.01 6.44
CA GLY A 67 2.57 -2.76 5.39
C GLY A 67 4.05 -2.99 5.70
N ASN A 68 4.73 -1.98 6.22
CA ASN A 68 6.12 -2.13 6.67
C ASN A 68 6.22 -3.12 7.84
N GLU A 69 5.30 -3.08 8.80
CA GLU A 69 5.26 -4.03 9.92
C GLU A 69 5.08 -5.48 9.43
N LEU A 70 4.14 -5.71 8.49
CA LEU A 70 3.93 -7.03 7.86
C LEU A 70 5.19 -7.50 7.11
N TYR A 71 5.80 -6.63 6.32
CA TYR A 71 7.06 -6.95 5.63
C TYR A 71 8.16 -7.34 6.62
N GLN A 72 8.37 -6.57 7.69
CA GLN A 72 9.41 -6.86 8.68
C GLN A 72 9.15 -8.17 9.40
N LYS A 73 7.89 -8.49 9.69
CA LYS A 73 7.48 -9.77 10.24
C LYS A 73 7.86 -10.92 9.31
N HIS A 74 7.43 -10.87 8.04
CA HIS A 74 7.76 -11.90 7.05
C HIS A 74 9.28 -12.06 6.87
N GLN A 75 10.01 -10.93 6.82
CA GLN A 75 11.46 -10.94 6.70
C GLN A 75 12.15 -11.64 7.87
N ALA A 76 11.69 -11.40 9.11
CA ALA A 76 12.24 -12.06 10.30
C ALA A 76 11.87 -13.54 10.37
N GLU A 77 10.71 -13.93 9.86
CA GLU A 77 10.20 -15.31 9.92
C GLU A 77 10.81 -16.23 8.87
N ASN A 78 10.99 -15.75 7.63
CA ASN A 78 11.33 -16.62 6.50
C ASN A 78 12.52 -16.15 5.65
N ASN A 79 13.21 -15.06 6.01
CA ASN A 79 14.35 -14.55 5.24
C ASN A 79 15.49 -13.96 6.11
N PRO A 80 16.02 -14.72 7.09
CA PRO A 80 17.09 -14.24 7.97
C PRO A 80 18.40 -13.92 7.22
N GLU A 81 18.68 -14.63 6.13
CA GLU A 81 19.88 -14.44 5.31
C GLU A 81 19.77 -13.29 4.29
N HIS A 82 18.62 -12.58 4.28
CA HIS A 82 18.35 -11.50 3.34
C HIS A 82 18.48 -11.92 1.86
N ASP A 83 18.01 -13.11 1.49
CA ASP A 83 17.88 -13.50 0.08
C ASP A 83 17.02 -12.50 -0.68
N LEU A 84 17.47 -12.13 -1.89
CA LEU A 84 16.83 -11.11 -2.70
C LEU A 84 15.42 -11.52 -3.15
N VAL A 85 15.29 -12.73 -3.68
CA VAL A 85 14.02 -13.20 -4.23
C VAL A 85 12.99 -13.28 -3.12
N GLN A 86 13.38 -13.86 -1.98
CA GLN A 86 12.53 -13.94 -0.81
C GLN A 86 12.19 -12.56 -0.24
N ASN A 87 13.10 -11.58 -0.33
CA ASN A 87 12.83 -10.21 0.08
C ASN A 87 11.68 -9.59 -0.73
N TYR A 88 11.76 -9.65 -2.06
CA TYR A 88 10.70 -9.12 -2.92
C TYR A 88 9.40 -9.94 -2.78
N ARG A 89 9.48 -11.25 -2.55
CA ARG A 89 8.30 -12.06 -2.22
C ARG A 89 7.65 -11.54 -0.95
N ASN A 90 8.40 -11.29 0.12
CA ASN A 90 7.87 -10.75 1.37
C ASN A 90 7.22 -9.37 1.19
N VAL A 91 7.76 -8.52 0.31
CA VAL A 91 7.11 -7.25 -0.07
C VAL A 91 5.76 -7.52 -0.74
N LEU A 92 5.70 -8.44 -1.71
CA LEU A 92 4.47 -8.83 -2.40
C LEU A 92 3.43 -9.37 -1.40
N TYR A 93 3.81 -10.31 -0.53
CA TYR A 93 2.93 -10.85 0.52
C TYR A 93 2.42 -9.75 1.45
N ALA A 94 3.29 -8.83 1.89
CA ALA A 94 2.88 -7.73 2.76
C ALA A 94 1.88 -6.79 2.09
N ILE A 95 2.06 -6.47 0.81
CA ILE A 95 1.13 -5.63 0.04
C ILE A 95 -0.23 -6.32 -0.09
N VAL A 96 -0.24 -7.59 -0.46
CA VAL A 96 -1.49 -8.32 -0.70
C VAL A 96 -2.23 -8.62 0.60
N GLU A 97 -1.54 -9.06 1.64
CA GLU A 97 -2.12 -9.26 2.98
C GLU A 97 -2.74 -7.95 3.50
N LEU A 98 -2.03 -6.83 3.35
CA LEU A 98 -2.55 -5.52 3.73
C LEU A 98 -3.79 -5.12 2.91
N TYR A 99 -3.78 -5.36 1.59
CA TYR A 99 -4.90 -5.07 0.70
C TYR A 99 -6.18 -5.78 1.18
N TYR A 100 -6.10 -7.08 1.47
CA TYR A 100 -7.27 -7.84 1.92
C TYR A 100 -7.67 -7.53 3.36
N THR A 101 -6.70 -7.29 4.25
CA THR A 101 -6.99 -6.94 5.65
C THR A 101 -7.72 -5.61 5.77
N GLU A 102 -7.36 -4.64 4.91
CA GLU A 102 -7.90 -3.28 4.91
C GLU A 102 -8.75 -3.03 3.64
N TYR A 103 -9.44 -4.07 3.17
CA TYR A 103 -10.16 -4.07 1.90
C TYR A 103 -11.15 -2.90 1.75
N ALA A 104 -11.82 -2.51 2.84
CA ALA A 104 -12.76 -1.38 2.83
C ALA A 104 -12.11 -0.07 2.34
N PHE A 105 -10.82 0.14 2.64
CA PHE A 105 -10.07 1.30 2.17
C PHE A 105 -9.49 1.05 0.78
N PHE A 106 -8.76 -0.06 0.56
CA PHE A 106 -8.06 -0.27 -0.70
C PHE A 106 -8.98 -0.55 -1.89
N SER A 107 -10.17 -1.09 -1.66
CA SER A 107 -11.18 -1.22 -2.72
C SER A 107 -11.65 0.14 -3.27
N GLN A 108 -11.31 1.26 -2.63
CA GLN A 108 -11.58 2.63 -3.07
C GLN A 108 -10.42 3.25 -3.87
N THR A 109 -9.25 2.61 -3.89
CA THR A 109 -8.06 3.10 -4.59
C THR A 109 -7.98 2.58 -6.04
N ILE A 110 -9.11 2.13 -6.60
CA ILE A 110 -9.20 1.68 -7.99
C ILE A 110 -9.36 2.92 -8.88
N PRO A 111 -8.62 3.07 -10.00
CA PRO A 111 -8.69 4.26 -10.87
C PRO A 111 -10.10 4.65 -11.30
N GLY A 112 -10.98 3.67 -11.53
CA GLY A 112 -12.37 3.90 -11.91
C GLY A 112 -13.28 4.42 -10.78
N LYS A 113 -12.88 4.28 -9.52
CA LYS A 113 -13.66 4.77 -8.35
C LYS A 113 -13.21 6.15 -7.88
N SER A 114 -11.91 6.33 -7.69
CA SER A 114 -11.32 7.63 -7.35
C SER A 114 -9.93 7.75 -7.97
N PRO A 115 -9.78 8.59 -9.01
CA PRO A 115 -8.48 8.83 -9.63
C PRO A 115 -7.44 9.36 -8.63
N TYR A 116 -7.87 10.18 -7.67
CA TYR A 116 -6.99 10.71 -6.62
C TYR A 116 -6.47 9.58 -5.72
N LEU A 117 -7.38 8.75 -5.17
CA LEU A 117 -6.99 7.67 -4.26
C LEU A 117 -6.11 6.64 -4.97
N ALA A 118 -6.41 6.32 -6.22
CA ALA A 118 -5.60 5.42 -7.03
C ALA A 118 -4.19 5.96 -7.26
N PHE A 119 -4.06 7.24 -7.63
CA PHE A 119 -2.77 7.88 -7.82
C PHE A 119 -1.97 7.95 -6.51
N SER A 120 -2.61 8.30 -5.40
CA SER A 120 -1.98 8.33 -4.09
C SER A 120 -1.50 6.95 -3.66
N PHE A 121 -2.35 5.91 -3.76
CA PHE A 121 -1.96 4.53 -3.48
C PHE A 121 -0.75 4.10 -4.30
N TYR A 122 -0.81 4.33 -5.62
CA TYR A 122 0.28 4.03 -6.53
C TYR A 122 1.60 4.69 -6.10
N ASN A 123 1.58 5.99 -5.81
CA ASN A 123 2.79 6.71 -5.38
C ASN A 123 3.37 6.13 -4.07
N TYR A 124 2.51 5.71 -3.15
CA TYR A 124 2.95 5.10 -1.90
C TYR A 124 3.54 3.71 -2.09
N VAL A 125 2.94 2.87 -2.93
CA VAL A 125 3.49 1.55 -3.28
C VAL A 125 4.84 1.71 -4.00
N LEU A 126 4.90 2.58 -5.01
CA LEU A 126 6.13 2.86 -5.75
C LEU A 126 7.24 3.34 -4.82
N LYS A 127 6.96 4.33 -3.95
CA LYS A 127 7.95 4.88 -3.02
C LYS A 127 8.44 3.83 -2.02
N THR A 128 7.54 2.96 -1.57
CA THR A 128 7.87 1.83 -0.69
C THR A 128 8.85 0.90 -1.39
N VAL A 129 8.49 0.38 -2.58
CA VAL A 129 9.35 -0.53 -3.34
C VAL A 129 10.67 0.13 -3.77
N GLU A 130 10.67 1.39 -4.20
CA GLU A 130 11.89 2.14 -4.55
C GLU A 130 12.84 2.27 -3.35
N SER A 131 12.30 2.61 -2.16
CA SER A 131 13.07 2.68 -0.92
C SER A 131 13.69 1.31 -0.60
N TYR A 132 12.99 0.21 -0.85
CA TYR A 132 13.51 -1.14 -0.63
C TYR A 132 14.57 -1.53 -1.67
N THR A 133 14.29 -1.40 -2.97
CA THR A 133 15.25 -1.68 -4.05
C THR A 133 16.55 -0.91 -3.85
N THR A 134 16.47 0.34 -3.37
CA THR A 134 17.65 1.14 -3.05
C THR A 134 18.41 0.60 -1.84
N LYS A 135 17.73 0.29 -0.73
CA LYS A 135 18.36 -0.25 0.49
C LYS A 135 19.01 -1.61 0.25
N GLU A 136 18.34 -2.51 -0.45
CA GLU A 136 18.83 -3.86 -0.73
C GLU A 136 19.89 -3.87 -1.83
N GLY A 137 19.76 -3.06 -2.88
CA GLY A 137 20.80 -2.90 -3.91
C GLY A 137 22.14 -2.44 -3.32
N ILE A 138 22.11 -1.56 -2.31
CA ILE A 138 23.30 -1.12 -1.58
C ILE A 138 23.85 -2.23 -0.67
N LYS A 139 22.98 -2.95 0.05
CA LYS A 139 23.40 -4.01 1.00
C LYS A 139 23.97 -5.26 0.31
N GLN A 140 23.32 -5.72 -0.75
CA GLN A 140 23.63 -7.00 -1.39
C GLN A 140 24.60 -6.86 -2.57
N LYS A 141 25.09 -5.65 -2.88
CA LYS A 141 25.94 -5.34 -4.04
C LYS A 141 25.36 -5.87 -5.36
N LEU A 142 24.03 -5.87 -5.48
CA LEU A 142 23.36 -6.31 -6.69
C LEU A 142 23.67 -5.37 -7.84
N LYS A 143 24.22 -5.93 -8.93
CA LYS A 143 24.36 -5.21 -10.18
C LYS A 143 23.05 -5.27 -10.95
N LEU A 144 22.21 -4.26 -10.75
CA LEU A 144 21.01 -4.10 -11.55
C LEU A 144 21.39 -3.63 -12.96
N LYS A 145 20.81 -4.23 -14.01
CA LYS A 145 20.97 -3.76 -15.41
C LYS A 145 20.38 -2.36 -15.61
N TYR A 146 19.41 -2.00 -14.78
CA TYR A 146 18.70 -0.72 -14.84
C TYR A 146 18.74 -0.02 -13.47
N SER A 147 18.51 1.28 -13.47
CA SER A 147 18.46 2.04 -12.21
C SER A 147 17.40 1.47 -11.24
N PRO A 148 17.64 1.48 -9.91
CA PRO A 148 16.69 1.03 -8.90
C PRO A 148 15.25 1.51 -9.12
N LYS A 149 15.07 2.79 -9.45
CA LYS A 149 13.77 3.40 -9.72
C LYS A 149 13.03 2.78 -10.93
N LYS A 150 13.76 2.49 -12.02
CA LYS A 150 13.19 1.84 -13.22
C LYS A 150 12.77 0.41 -12.92
N THR A 151 13.62 -0.33 -12.22
CA THR A 151 13.33 -1.72 -11.81
C THR A 151 12.14 -1.78 -10.86
N ALA A 152 12.13 -0.93 -9.82
CA ALA A 152 11.01 -0.83 -8.88
C ALA A 152 9.71 -0.45 -9.59
N GLY A 153 9.74 0.54 -10.49
CA GLY A 153 8.58 0.91 -11.29
C GLY A 153 8.07 -0.26 -12.14
N PHE A 154 8.94 -0.95 -12.86
CA PHE A 154 8.57 -2.11 -13.68
C PHE A 154 7.95 -3.22 -12.84
N LEU A 155 8.58 -3.60 -11.72
CA LEU A 155 8.05 -4.63 -10.82
C LEU A 155 6.70 -4.22 -10.22
N CYS A 156 6.56 -2.99 -9.74
CA CYS A 156 5.28 -2.49 -9.22
C CYS A 156 4.18 -2.53 -10.26
N TYR A 157 4.39 -1.92 -11.43
CA TYR A 157 3.35 -1.87 -12.46
C TYR A 157 3.05 -3.24 -13.04
N GLY A 158 4.08 -4.05 -13.29
CA GLY A 158 3.93 -5.41 -13.81
C GLY A 158 3.15 -6.29 -12.85
N LEU A 159 3.49 -6.29 -11.57
CA LEU A 159 2.79 -7.11 -10.57
C LEU A 159 1.38 -6.63 -10.28
N VAL A 160 1.15 -5.31 -10.16
CA VAL A 160 -0.21 -4.78 -9.98
C VAL A 160 -1.09 -5.11 -11.18
N GLY A 161 -0.56 -4.95 -12.40
CA GLY A 161 -1.25 -5.36 -13.63
C GLY A 161 -1.57 -6.86 -13.62
N PHE A 162 -0.58 -7.69 -13.30
CA PHE A 162 -0.75 -9.15 -13.21
C PHE A 162 -1.84 -9.54 -12.22
N ILE A 163 -1.77 -9.07 -10.97
CA ILE A 163 -2.76 -9.36 -9.92
C ILE A 163 -4.16 -8.92 -10.33
N ASN A 164 -4.29 -7.74 -10.95
CA ASN A 164 -5.59 -7.22 -11.40
C ASN A 164 -6.20 -8.09 -12.51
N GLU A 165 -5.40 -8.60 -13.44
CA GLU A 165 -5.88 -9.51 -14.48
C GLU A 165 -6.17 -10.91 -13.92
N SER A 166 -5.39 -11.42 -12.97
CA SER A 166 -5.66 -12.71 -12.31
C SER A 166 -7.02 -12.71 -11.61
N HIS A 167 -7.48 -11.56 -11.10
CA HIS A 167 -8.83 -11.41 -10.55
C HIS A 167 -9.97 -11.59 -11.55
N ALA A 168 -9.70 -11.55 -12.86
CA ALA A 168 -10.69 -11.90 -13.88
C ALA A 168 -10.79 -13.42 -14.10
N GLU A 169 -9.78 -14.18 -13.65
CA GLU A 169 -9.65 -15.62 -13.88
C GLU A 169 -9.98 -16.44 -12.62
N THR A 170 -9.61 -15.95 -11.43
CA THR A 170 -9.83 -16.63 -10.15
C THR A 170 -10.09 -15.65 -9.00
N ASP A 171 -10.94 -16.05 -8.06
CA ASP A 171 -11.12 -15.36 -6.77
C ASP A 171 -10.15 -15.87 -5.68
N SER A 172 -9.36 -16.91 -5.98
CA SER A 172 -8.44 -17.53 -5.04
C SER A 172 -7.19 -16.67 -4.82
N VAL A 173 -7.17 -15.91 -3.72
CA VAL A 173 -6.00 -15.11 -3.32
C VAL A 173 -4.72 -15.95 -3.25
N SER A 174 -4.82 -17.20 -2.80
CA SER A 174 -3.66 -18.10 -2.70
C SER A 174 -3.07 -18.42 -4.07
N GLU A 175 -3.91 -18.62 -5.08
CA GLU A 175 -3.50 -18.93 -6.45
C GLU A 175 -2.85 -17.72 -7.11
N ILE A 176 -3.50 -16.54 -7.02
CA ILE A 176 -2.94 -15.27 -7.51
C ILE A 176 -1.55 -15.01 -6.91
N MET A 177 -1.40 -15.29 -5.61
CA MET A 177 -0.13 -15.10 -4.91
C MET A 177 0.94 -16.09 -5.35
N GLU A 178 0.57 -17.35 -5.59
CA GLU A 178 1.50 -18.35 -6.11
C GLU A 178 2.02 -17.96 -7.49
N GLU A 179 1.13 -17.55 -8.39
CA GLU A 179 1.49 -17.10 -9.74
C GLU A 179 2.32 -15.82 -9.74
N ALA A 180 1.90 -14.79 -9.02
CA ALA A 180 2.62 -13.52 -8.94
C ALA A 180 4.01 -13.69 -8.30
N SER A 181 4.13 -14.57 -7.29
CA SER A 181 5.40 -14.96 -6.68
C SER A 181 6.29 -15.74 -7.65
N GLY A 182 5.70 -16.62 -8.47
CA GLY A 182 6.38 -17.33 -9.55
C GLY A 182 6.97 -16.36 -10.58
N LEU A 183 6.14 -15.47 -11.14
CA LEU A 183 6.56 -14.46 -12.11
C LEU A 183 7.69 -13.58 -11.57
N LEU A 184 7.57 -13.12 -10.32
CA LEU A 184 8.59 -12.32 -9.67
C LEU A 184 9.91 -13.10 -9.53
N THR A 185 9.85 -14.37 -9.16
CA THR A 185 11.04 -15.23 -9.07
C THR A 185 11.69 -15.44 -10.43
N ASP A 186 10.91 -15.70 -11.47
CA ASP A 186 11.46 -15.88 -12.81
C ASP A 186 12.16 -14.60 -13.29
N LEU A 187 11.56 -13.43 -13.05
CA LEU A 187 12.16 -12.14 -13.38
C LEU A 187 13.46 -11.87 -12.62
N LEU A 188 13.48 -12.09 -11.30
CA LEU A 188 14.63 -11.80 -10.46
C LEU A 188 15.76 -12.83 -10.60
N THR A 189 15.43 -14.06 -10.96
CA THR A 189 16.44 -15.09 -11.22
C THR A 189 16.96 -15.01 -12.65
N SER A 190 16.18 -14.52 -13.62
CA SER A 190 16.66 -14.33 -15.00
C SER A 190 17.76 -13.25 -15.13
N ASP A 191 18.32 -13.13 -16.32
CA ASP A 191 19.18 -12.01 -16.69
C ASP A 191 18.38 -10.78 -17.16
N VAL A 192 17.05 -10.75 -17.03
CA VAL A 192 16.24 -9.60 -17.47
C VAL A 192 16.56 -8.34 -16.65
N LEU A 193 16.67 -8.48 -15.33
CA LEU A 193 16.83 -7.35 -14.40
C LEU A 193 18.23 -7.26 -13.76
N LEU A 194 18.99 -8.36 -13.71
CA LEU A 194 20.30 -8.46 -13.06
C LEU A 194 21.42 -8.65 -14.09
N GLU A 195 22.55 -7.98 -13.87
CA GLU A 195 23.81 -8.28 -14.56
C GLU A 195 24.45 -9.51 -13.88
N ARG A 196 24.58 -10.59 -14.65
CA ARG A 196 25.30 -11.80 -14.23
C ARG A 196 26.76 -11.72 -14.65
#